data_AF-A0A936Y1G3-F1
#
_entry.id   AF-A0A936Y1G3-F1
#
_cell.length_a   1.000
_cell.length_b   1.000
_cell.length_c   1.000
_cell.angle_alpha   90.00
_cell.angle_beta   90.00
_cell.angle_gamma   90.00
#
_symmetry.space_group_name_H-M   'P 1'
#
loop_
_entity.id
_entity.type
_entity.pdbx_description
1 polymer ?
#
loop_
_entity_poly.entity_id
_entity_poly.type
_entity_poly.pdbx_seq_one_letter_code
_entity_poly.pdbx_strand_id
1 'polypeptide(L)'
;MPAGVTSINFTALGAEGGAGATGGNGATGGPGGRGSRATGTLAVSAGQVINIFVGGAGGAPTAGFNGGGTGGNANSGGGGASDVRFPGAAAADRILVAGGGGGGRGGCEGILGAPGAGGAGGNGDGNGSNGANLELSGWFWRWI
;
A
#
# COMPACT_ATOMS: atom_id res chain seq x y z
N MET A 1 -17.03 -16.11 18.92
CA MET A 1 -16.56 -14.78 19.35
C MET A 1 -16.79 -14.66 20.85
N PRO A 2 -15.81 -14.25 21.67
CA PRO A 2 -16.03 -13.99 23.10
C PRO A 2 -17.11 -12.90 23.28
N ALA A 3 -18.04 -13.10 24.22
CA ALA A 3 -19.04 -12.09 24.54
C ALA A 3 -18.35 -10.83 25.10
N GLY A 4 -18.57 -9.67 24.48
CA GLY A 4 -18.07 -8.37 24.96
C GLY A 4 -17.08 -7.66 24.04
N VAL A 5 -16.55 -8.30 22.99
CA VAL A 5 -15.78 -7.57 21.96
C VAL A 5 -16.75 -6.81 21.06
N THR A 6 -16.84 -5.50 21.28
CA THR A 6 -17.69 -4.58 20.51
C THR A 6 -16.89 -3.65 19.61
N SER A 7 -15.55 -3.69 19.68
CA SER A 7 -14.69 -2.90 18.81
C SER A 7 -13.34 -3.57 18.55
N ILE A 8 -12.73 -3.23 17.42
CA ILE A 8 -11.39 -3.63 17.02
C ILE A 8 -10.62 -2.38 16.59
N ASN A 9 -9.39 -2.23 17.08
CA ASN A 9 -8.46 -1.20 16.62
C ASN A 9 -7.49 -1.78 15.59
N PHE A 10 -7.36 -1.11 14.46
CA PHE A 10 -6.47 -1.51 13.37
C PHE A 10 -5.33 -0.50 13.20
N THR A 11 -4.15 -1.03 12.89
CA THR A 11 -3.05 -0.29 12.27
C THR A 11 -2.59 -1.09 11.07
N ALA A 12 -2.75 -0.52 9.87
CA ALA A 12 -2.30 -1.09 8.62
C ALA A 12 -1.08 -0.32 8.11
N LEU A 13 -0.12 -1.04 7.53
CA LEU A 13 1.07 -0.49 6.88
C LEU A 13 1.13 -1.02 5.45
N GLY A 14 1.18 -0.14 4.46
CA GLY A 14 1.40 -0.52 3.08
C GLY A 14 2.83 -1.02 2.87
N ALA A 15 3.02 -1.89 1.89
CA ALA A 15 4.33 -2.44 1.60
C ALA A 15 5.22 -1.44 0.85
N GLU A 16 6.53 -1.60 0.94
CA GLU A 16 7.48 -0.84 0.13
C GLU A 16 7.52 -1.29 -1.33
N GLY A 17 7.88 -0.38 -2.22
CA GLY A 17 8.22 -0.69 -3.61
C GLY A 17 9.59 -1.35 -3.74
N GLY A 18 9.82 -2.01 -4.87
CA GLY A 18 11.12 -2.58 -5.23
C GLY A 18 12.14 -1.51 -5.60
N ALA A 19 13.42 -1.78 -5.35
CA ALA A 19 14.51 -0.91 -5.73
C ALA A 19 14.88 -1.06 -7.21
N GLY A 20 15.00 0.05 -7.93
CA GLY A 20 15.29 0.06 -9.36
C GLY A 20 16.61 -0.62 -9.72
N ALA A 21 16.69 -1.10 -10.96
CA ALA A 21 17.84 -1.87 -11.44
C ALA A 21 19.08 -1.01 -11.68
N THR A 22 20.26 -1.60 -11.55
CA THR A 22 21.50 -1.02 -12.07
C THR A 22 21.38 -0.86 -13.59
N GLY A 23 21.68 0.34 -14.10
CA GLY A 23 21.65 0.63 -15.52
C GLY A 23 22.82 -0.02 -16.27
N GLY A 24 22.70 -0.17 -17.59
CA GLY A 24 23.78 -0.68 -18.44
C GLY A 24 25.06 0.17 -18.42
N ASN A 25 24.97 1.40 -17.89
CA ASN A 25 26.09 2.30 -17.62
C ASN A 25 26.77 2.06 -16.25
N GLY A 26 26.35 1.04 -15.49
CA GLY A 26 26.87 0.72 -14.16
C GLY A 26 26.32 1.61 -13.03
N ALA A 27 25.44 2.57 -13.32
CA ALA A 27 24.81 3.39 -12.29
C ALA A 27 23.80 2.55 -11.49
N THR A 28 23.88 2.61 -10.15
CA THR A 28 22.93 1.97 -9.25
C THR A 28 21.52 2.53 -9.46
N GLY A 29 20.48 1.72 -9.28
CA GLY A 29 19.08 2.19 -9.30
C GLY A 29 18.62 2.73 -7.95
N GLY A 30 17.48 3.43 -7.96
CA GLY A 30 16.95 4.15 -6.80
C GLY A 30 16.22 3.21 -5.85
N PRO A 31 16.15 3.52 -4.55
CA PRO A 31 15.34 2.73 -3.63
C PRO A 31 13.85 2.84 -3.99
N GLY A 32 13.08 1.79 -3.65
CA GLY A 32 11.63 1.88 -3.70
C GLY A 32 11.08 2.82 -2.62
N GLY A 33 9.89 3.35 -2.87
CA GLY A 33 9.15 4.17 -1.93
C GLY A 33 8.59 3.31 -0.79
N ARG A 34 8.48 3.90 0.40
CA ARG A 34 7.80 3.27 1.55
C ARG A 34 6.28 3.34 1.36
N GLY A 35 5.55 2.35 1.86
CA GLY A 35 4.09 2.43 1.97
C GLY A 35 3.63 3.37 3.08
N SER A 36 2.35 3.72 3.08
CA SER A 36 1.72 4.59 4.08
C SER A 36 1.19 3.81 5.28
N ARG A 37 0.71 4.53 6.29
CA ARG A 37 0.08 3.96 7.50
C ARG A 37 -1.36 4.44 7.59
N ALA A 38 -2.27 3.54 7.93
CA ALA A 38 -3.66 3.86 8.23
C ALA A 38 -4.07 3.24 9.57
N THR A 39 -4.89 3.95 10.34
CA THR A 39 -5.42 3.47 11.62
C THR A 39 -6.91 3.72 11.71
N GLY A 40 -7.64 2.85 12.38
CA GLY A 40 -9.07 3.03 12.58
C GLY A 40 -9.64 2.12 13.66
N THR A 41 -10.81 2.48 14.15
CA THR A 41 -11.58 1.67 15.12
C THR A 41 -12.87 1.24 14.46
N LEU A 42 -13.13 -0.06 14.43
CA LEU A 42 -14.36 -0.64 13.89
C LEU A 42 -15.21 -1.16 15.02
N ALA A 43 -16.46 -0.69 15.11
CA ALA A 43 -17.45 -1.34 15.95
C ALA A 43 -17.85 -2.69 15.36
N VAL A 44 -17.87 -3.74 16.18
CA VAL A 44 -18.16 -5.11 15.74
C VAL A 44 -19.27 -5.76 16.55
N SER A 45 -19.99 -6.66 15.89
CA SER A 45 -20.97 -7.56 16.48
C SER A 45 -20.47 -9.00 16.43
N ALA A 46 -20.93 -9.81 17.39
CA ALA A 46 -20.58 -11.22 17.42
C ALA A 46 -20.99 -11.92 16.11
N GLY A 47 -20.05 -12.66 15.52
CA GLY A 47 -20.27 -13.41 14.28
C GLY A 47 -19.91 -12.64 13.01
N GLN A 48 -19.55 -11.34 13.08
CA GLN A 48 -18.99 -10.64 11.92
C GLN A 48 -17.64 -11.24 11.52
N VAL A 49 -17.47 -11.40 10.20
CA VAL A 49 -16.20 -11.80 9.58
C VAL A 49 -15.55 -10.56 9.00
N ILE A 50 -14.35 -10.24 9.47
CA ILE A 50 -13.54 -9.13 8.96
C ILE A 50 -12.40 -9.73 8.15
N ASN A 51 -12.22 -9.28 6.92
CA ASN A 51 -11.16 -9.77 6.04
C ASN A 51 -9.96 -8.81 6.12
N ILE A 52 -8.76 -9.36 6.31
CA ILE A 52 -7.53 -8.56 6.43
C ILE A 52 -6.59 -8.99 5.32
N PHE A 53 -6.10 -8.02 4.55
CA PHE A 53 -5.13 -8.23 3.48
C PHE A 53 -3.86 -7.45 3.81
N VAL A 54 -2.72 -8.13 3.73
CA VAL A 54 -1.41 -7.53 3.97
C VAL A 54 -0.73 -7.34 2.63
N GLY A 55 -0.31 -6.11 2.35
CA GLY A 55 0.39 -5.77 1.10
C GLY A 55 1.71 -6.50 0.98
N GLY A 56 2.02 -6.96 -0.24
CA GLY A 56 3.33 -7.53 -0.56
C GLY A 56 4.29 -6.46 -1.07
N ALA A 57 5.58 -6.59 -0.77
CA ALA A 57 6.60 -5.70 -1.33
C ALA A 57 6.67 -5.82 -2.85
N GLY A 58 6.99 -4.71 -3.51
CA GLY A 58 7.30 -4.70 -4.93
C GLY A 58 8.64 -5.40 -5.19
N GLY A 59 8.74 -6.12 -6.31
CA GLY A 59 9.91 -6.92 -6.66
C GLY A 59 10.40 -6.68 -8.08
N ALA A 60 11.12 -7.68 -8.59
CA ALA A 60 11.83 -7.62 -9.85
C ALA A 60 11.23 -8.53 -10.93
N PRO A 61 10.34 -8.03 -11.82
CA PRO A 61 9.65 -6.73 -11.85
C PRO A 61 8.26 -6.76 -11.18
N THR A 62 8.02 -7.77 -10.35
CA THR A 62 6.69 -8.14 -9.86
C THR A 62 6.02 -7.06 -9.02
N ALA A 63 4.76 -6.77 -9.34
CA ALA A 63 3.89 -5.98 -8.48
C ALA A 63 3.77 -6.59 -7.08
N GLY A 64 3.74 -5.72 -6.07
CA GLY A 64 3.35 -6.08 -4.72
C GLY A 64 1.90 -6.59 -4.66
N PHE A 65 1.68 -7.63 -3.88
CA PHE A 65 0.34 -8.20 -3.69
C PHE A 65 -0.63 -7.14 -3.17
N ASN A 66 -1.88 -7.20 -3.65
CA ASN A 66 -2.97 -6.29 -3.27
C ASN A 66 -2.93 -4.88 -3.90
N GLY A 67 -2.54 -4.82 -5.17
CA GLY A 67 -2.69 -3.62 -6.01
C GLY A 67 -1.41 -2.84 -6.26
N GLY A 68 -0.24 -3.43 -6.05
CA GLY A 68 1.02 -2.85 -6.54
C GLY A 68 1.04 -2.78 -8.06
N GLY A 69 1.74 -1.80 -8.62
CA GLY A 69 1.98 -1.71 -10.06
C GLY A 69 3.16 -2.56 -10.50
N THR A 70 3.09 -3.18 -11.68
CA THR A 70 4.27 -3.83 -12.29
C THR A 70 5.27 -2.76 -12.71
N GLY A 71 6.55 -2.99 -12.44
CA GLY A 71 7.61 -2.06 -12.83
C GLY A 71 7.81 -1.99 -14.34
N GLY A 72 8.20 -0.82 -14.85
CA GLY A 72 8.56 -0.65 -16.27
C GLY A 72 9.90 -1.29 -16.65
N ASN A 73 10.78 -1.50 -15.67
CA ASN A 73 12.03 -2.25 -15.83
C ASN A 73 12.14 -3.40 -14.83
N ALA A 74 13.19 -4.23 -15.02
CA ALA A 74 13.45 -5.47 -14.29
C ALA A 74 13.28 -5.39 -12.77
N ASN A 75 13.41 -4.24 -12.08
CA ASN A 75 13.41 -4.17 -10.61
C ASN A 75 12.49 -3.08 -9.99
N SER A 76 11.43 -2.61 -10.66
CA SER A 76 10.67 -1.42 -10.23
C SER A 76 9.20 -1.66 -9.85
N GLY A 77 8.83 -2.86 -9.40
CA GLY A 77 7.46 -3.12 -8.94
C GLY A 77 7.06 -2.20 -7.78
N GLY A 78 5.84 -1.66 -7.80
CA GLY A 78 5.26 -0.94 -6.67
C GLY A 78 4.82 -1.89 -5.57
N GLY A 79 4.95 -1.48 -4.31
CA GLY A 79 4.43 -2.18 -3.15
C GLY A 79 2.91 -2.19 -3.14
N GLY A 80 2.33 -3.22 -2.53
CA GLY A 80 0.89 -3.36 -2.43
C GLY A 80 0.29 -2.80 -1.15
N ALA A 81 -1.03 -2.60 -1.16
CA ALA A 81 -1.75 -2.04 -0.03
C ALA A 81 -1.99 -3.08 1.07
N SER A 82 -1.99 -2.65 2.33
CA SER A 82 -2.60 -3.42 3.43
C SER A 82 -3.95 -2.82 3.74
N ASP A 83 -5.00 -3.65 3.80
CA ASP A 83 -6.36 -3.16 4.01
C ASP A 83 -7.21 -4.10 4.87
N VAL A 84 -8.29 -3.53 5.40
CA VAL A 84 -9.36 -4.23 6.10
C VAL A 84 -10.61 -4.15 5.22
N ARG A 85 -11.31 -5.27 5.05
CA ARG A 85 -12.51 -5.37 4.22
C ARG A 85 -13.70 -5.97 4.92
N PHE A 86 -14.85 -5.37 4.66
CA PHE A 86 -16.16 -5.77 5.15
C PHE A 86 -17.24 -5.15 4.22
N PRO A 87 -18.34 -5.87 3.90
CA PRO A 87 -18.74 -7.19 4.39
C PRO A 87 -18.07 -8.36 3.67
N GLY A 88 -17.51 -8.11 2.48
CA GLY A 88 -16.85 -9.12 1.66
C GLY A 88 -15.33 -8.97 1.64
N ALA A 89 -14.74 -9.65 0.66
CA ALA A 89 -13.31 -9.70 0.42
C ALA A 89 -12.91 -8.92 -0.85
N ALA A 90 -13.84 -8.26 -1.56
CA ALA A 90 -13.55 -7.56 -2.80
C ALA A 90 -12.85 -6.22 -2.52
N ALA A 91 -12.05 -5.72 -3.46
CA ALA A 91 -11.36 -4.43 -3.27
C ALA A 91 -12.32 -3.24 -3.04
N ALA A 92 -13.58 -3.36 -3.47
CA ALA A 92 -14.63 -2.37 -3.19
C ALA A 92 -15.11 -2.38 -1.73
N ASP A 93 -14.89 -3.47 -1.00
CA ASP A 93 -15.29 -3.64 0.41
C ASP A 93 -14.25 -3.06 1.40
N ARG A 94 -13.24 -2.34 0.90
CA ARG A 94 -12.17 -1.76 1.73
C ARG A 94 -12.73 -0.67 2.64
N ILE A 95 -12.57 -0.86 3.95
CA ILE A 95 -12.98 0.09 5.00
C ILE A 95 -11.80 0.76 5.71
N LEU A 96 -10.58 0.27 5.49
CA LEU A 96 -9.32 0.90 5.91
C LEU A 96 -8.24 0.51 4.90
N VAL A 97 -7.46 1.46 4.38
CA VAL A 97 -6.41 1.18 3.39
C VAL A 97 -5.14 1.94 3.73
N ALA A 98 -4.04 1.21 3.85
CA ALA A 98 -2.68 1.74 3.86
C ALA A 98 -2.03 1.43 2.50
N GLY A 99 -1.79 2.46 1.69
CA GLY A 99 -1.28 2.32 0.32
C GLY A 99 0.18 1.87 0.27
N GLY A 100 0.53 1.05 -0.73
CA GLY A 100 1.93 0.66 -0.95
C GLY A 100 2.76 1.75 -1.62
N GLY A 101 4.09 1.65 -1.53
CA GLY A 101 5.03 2.60 -2.12
C GLY A 101 5.32 2.36 -3.60
N GLY A 102 5.73 3.40 -4.32
CA GLY A 102 6.13 3.29 -5.72
C GLY A 102 7.48 2.59 -5.91
N GLY A 103 7.70 1.93 -7.04
CA GLY A 103 9.01 1.34 -7.36
C GLY A 103 10.09 2.39 -7.64
N GLY A 104 11.35 2.02 -7.39
CA GLY A 104 12.52 2.86 -7.64
C GLY A 104 12.87 2.99 -9.11
N ARG A 105 13.53 4.09 -9.49
CA ARG A 105 13.95 4.34 -10.88
C ARG A 105 15.18 3.53 -11.28
N GLY A 106 15.31 3.22 -12.57
CA GLY A 106 16.50 2.58 -13.10
C GLY A 106 17.73 3.49 -13.03
N GLY A 107 18.91 2.92 -12.85
CA GLY A 107 20.16 3.70 -12.72
C GLY A 107 20.54 4.49 -13.98
N CYS A 108 20.14 4.02 -15.16
CA CYS A 108 20.32 4.75 -16.42
C CYS A 108 19.38 5.96 -16.57
N GLU A 109 18.38 6.12 -15.70
CA GLU A 109 17.36 7.16 -15.75
C GLU A 109 17.65 8.34 -14.81
N GLY A 110 18.76 8.30 -14.06
CA GLY A 110 19.20 9.38 -13.18
C GLY A 110 19.98 10.48 -13.90
N ILE A 111 19.67 11.74 -13.61
CA ILE A 111 20.58 12.86 -13.93
C ILE A 111 21.75 12.80 -12.93
N LEU A 112 22.97 12.71 -13.46
CA LEU A 112 24.24 12.88 -12.71
C LEU A 112 24.38 12.04 -11.42
N GLY A 113 24.38 10.72 -11.55
CA GLY A 113 24.92 9.82 -10.50
C GLY A 113 24.01 9.57 -9.28
N ALA A 114 22.80 10.11 -9.24
CA ALA A 114 21.80 9.78 -8.23
C ALA A 114 20.51 9.28 -8.90
N PRO A 115 20.21 7.97 -8.86
CA PRO A 115 18.93 7.46 -9.34
C PRO A 115 17.80 8.00 -8.43
N GLY A 116 16.73 8.52 -9.02
CA GLY A 116 15.60 9.02 -8.25
C GLY A 116 14.92 7.90 -7.45
N ALA A 117 14.60 8.17 -6.18
CA ALA A 117 13.80 7.25 -5.36
C ALA A 117 12.40 7.04 -5.96
N GLY A 118 11.82 5.88 -5.68
CA GLY A 118 10.40 5.64 -5.94
C GLY A 118 9.54 6.61 -5.13
N GLY A 119 8.41 7.02 -5.71
CA GLY A 119 7.46 7.87 -4.98
C GLY A 119 7.00 7.18 -3.70
N ALA A 120 6.94 7.91 -2.58
CA ALA A 120 6.31 7.39 -1.38
C ALA A 120 4.88 6.94 -1.72
N GLY A 121 4.42 5.87 -1.07
CA GLY A 121 3.01 5.49 -1.11
C GLY A 121 2.21 6.68 -0.62
N GLY A 122 1.15 7.02 -1.35
CA GLY A 122 0.33 8.16 -0.95
C GLY A 122 -0.10 8.01 0.51
N ASN A 123 0.09 9.07 1.30
CA ASN A 123 -0.84 9.32 2.40
C ASN A 123 -2.23 9.38 1.75
N GLY A 124 -3.29 9.05 2.48
CA GLY A 124 -4.67 9.07 1.97
C GLY A 124 -5.10 10.34 1.22
N ASP A 125 -4.27 11.38 1.22
CA ASP A 125 -4.48 12.69 0.61
C ASP A 125 -3.35 13.17 -0.35
N GLY A 126 -2.51 12.31 -0.95
CA GLY A 126 -1.46 12.79 -1.88
C GLY A 126 -0.85 11.76 -2.85
N ASN A 127 -0.73 12.13 -4.13
CA ASN A 127 -0.42 11.27 -5.27
C ASN A 127 0.92 10.50 -5.23
N GLY A 128 0.82 9.19 -5.01
CA GLY A 128 1.39 8.19 -5.91
C GLY A 128 0.23 7.39 -6.53
N SER A 129 0.05 7.46 -7.86
CA SER A 129 -1.08 6.84 -8.59
C SER A 129 -0.96 5.31 -8.58
N ASN A 130 -1.92 4.44 -8.21
CA ASN A 130 -3.31 4.57 -7.79
C ASN A 130 -3.58 3.70 -6.55
N GLY A 131 -3.98 4.32 -5.44
CA GLY A 131 -4.80 3.70 -4.40
C GLY A 131 -6.10 4.48 -4.33
N ALA A 132 -7.07 4.15 -5.18
CA ALA A 132 -8.37 4.82 -5.17
C ALA A 132 -9.02 4.66 -3.79
N ASN A 133 -9.24 5.78 -3.11
CA ASN A 133 -10.05 5.86 -1.90
C ASN A 133 -11.51 5.64 -2.32
N LEU A 134 -12.19 4.72 -1.65
CA LEU A 134 -13.65 4.70 -1.64
C LEU A 134 -14.04 5.19 -0.25
N GLU A 135 -14.25 6.49 -0.10
CA GLU A 135 -14.98 7.01 1.05
C GLU A 135 -16.42 6.53 0.92
N LEU A 136 -16.71 5.33 1.42
CA LEU A 136 -18.09 4.91 1.62
C LEU A 136 -18.65 5.77 2.74
N SER A 137 -19.39 6.80 2.33
CA SER A 137 -20.27 7.58 3.17
C SER A 137 -21.08 6.65 4.07
N GLY A 138 -20.85 6.78 5.37
CA GLY A 138 -21.79 6.35 6.39
C GLY A 138 -21.35 5.14 7.18
N TRP A 139 -20.37 5.29 8.08
CA TRP A 139 -20.47 4.74 9.43
C TRP A 139 -19.80 5.73 10.41
N PHE A 140 -20.49 5.95 11.51
CA PHE A 140 -20.36 7.06 12.46
C PHE A 140 -18.95 7.13 13.13
N TRP A 141 -18.18 8.20 12.88
CA TRP A 141 -16.99 8.53 13.67
C TRP A 141 -17.41 9.40 14.86
N ARG A 142 -17.29 8.88 16.08
CA ARG A 142 -17.40 9.69 17.30
C ARG A 142 -16.01 9.84 17.91
N TRP A 143 -15.46 11.04 17.82
CA TRP A 143 -14.35 11.47 18.67
C TRP A 143 -14.88 11.65 20.10
N ILE A 144 -14.13 11.18 21.09
CA ILE A 144 -14.07 11.85 22.39
C ILE A 144 -13.00 12.93 22.31
#